data_AF-A0A0D2INT8-F1
#
_entry.id   AF-A0A0D2INT8-F1
#
_cell.length_a   1.000
_cell.length_b   1.000
_cell.length_c   1.000
_cell.angle_alpha   90.00
_cell.angle_beta   90.00
_cell.angle_gamma   90.00
#
_symmetry.space_group_name_H-M   'P 1'
#
loop_
_entity.id
_entity.type
_entity.pdbx_description
1 polymer ?
#
loop_
_entity_poly.entity_id
_entity_poly.type
_entity_poly.pdbx_seq_one_letter_code
_entity_poly.pdbx_strand_id
1 'polypeptide(L)'
;MSTMIVNGTTSDANGHVDGDTGPPKTRVFYLGQPPLVEDLARLCDQAVDQNLYPLASAFPKNIVVYEMSQFAGKHEDKGLVERLQDEWNHILAYGPGVVVIEGLEPVVDSADTVFDEEEHATFHFTERKQVSETGYKLDRNLKTANTFTKLAVNDPKTFVRYFANPWLRHVAEA
;
A
#
# COMPACT_ATOMS: atom_id res chain seq x y z
N MET A 1 41.97 -16.82 6.19
CA MET A 1 42.48 -16.68 7.57
C MET A 1 41.80 -15.47 8.21
N SER A 2 41.28 -15.67 9.42
CA SER A 2 40.85 -14.66 10.40
C SER A 2 39.45 -14.07 10.24
N THR A 3 38.51 -14.08 11.19
CA THR A 3 38.32 -14.81 12.47
C THR A 3 36.82 -14.67 12.79
N MET A 4 36.08 -15.78 12.90
CA MET A 4 34.81 -15.83 13.63
C MET A 4 35.15 -15.79 15.12
N ILE A 5 34.52 -14.89 15.87
CA ILE A 5 34.44 -15.02 17.33
C ILE A 5 33.01 -15.39 17.67
N VAL A 6 32.83 -16.68 17.95
CA VAL A 6 31.67 -17.26 18.63
C VAL A 6 31.94 -17.14 20.13
N ASN A 7 31.01 -16.57 20.88
CA ASN A 7 30.92 -16.81 22.32
C ASN A 7 29.67 -17.65 22.56
N GLY A 8 29.88 -18.89 22.98
CA GLY A 8 28.81 -19.80 23.38
C GLY A 8 28.75 -19.95 24.90
N THR A 9 27.62 -20.47 25.39
CA THR A 9 27.56 -21.43 26.51
C THR A 9 26.17 -22.11 26.56
N THR A 10 26.20 -23.42 26.34
CA THR A 10 25.46 -24.56 26.94
C THR A 10 24.04 -24.41 27.53
N SER A 11 23.15 -25.26 26.99
CA SER A 11 22.09 -26.09 27.60
C SER A 11 21.35 -25.60 28.86
N ASP A 12 20.03 -25.49 28.78
CA ASP A 12 19.08 -26.36 29.51
C ASP A 12 17.64 -26.17 29.00
N ALA A 13 16.84 -27.22 29.16
CA ALA A 13 15.47 -27.36 28.66
C ALA A 13 14.47 -26.42 29.36
N ASN A 14 13.59 -25.76 28.60
CA ASN A 14 12.15 -25.71 28.89
C ASN A 14 11.38 -25.02 27.76
N GLY A 15 10.17 -25.51 27.48
CA GLY A 15 9.28 -24.93 26.48
C GLY A 15 8.77 -23.55 26.88
N HIS A 16 8.86 -22.61 25.94
CA HIS A 16 8.12 -21.36 25.97
C HIS A 16 7.73 -20.97 24.55
N VAL A 17 6.49 -20.55 24.37
CA VAL A 17 5.93 -20.11 23.10
C VAL A 17 6.35 -18.65 22.93
N ASP A 18 7.54 -18.42 22.39
CA ASP A 18 8.07 -17.08 22.18
C ASP A 18 7.49 -16.49 20.89
N GLY A 19 6.68 -15.45 21.05
CA GLY A 19 6.36 -14.53 19.97
C GLY A 19 7.65 -13.97 19.39
N ASP A 20 7.73 -13.91 18.07
CA ASP A 20 8.90 -13.47 17.32
C ASP A 20 9.24 -12.00 17.62
N THR A 21 10.03 -11.77 18.67
CA THR A 21 10.63 -10.46 19.00
C THR A 21 12.04 -10.33 18.41
N GLY A 22 12.26 -10.89 17.21
CA GLY A 22 13.52 -10.73 16.49
C GLY A 22 13.79 -9.26 16.12
N PRO A 23 15.06 -8.84 16.02
CA PRO A 23 15.40 -7.50 15.54
C PRO A 23 14.79 -7.25 14.15
N PRO A 24 14.39 -6.01 13.83
CA PRO A 24 13.74 -5.71 12.56
C PRO A 24 14.61 -6.20 11.41
N LYS A 25 14.06 -7.09 10.57
CA LYS A 25 14.77 -7.64 9.41
C LYS A 25 15.31 -6.48 8.57
N THR A 26 16.63 -6.42 8.43
CA THR A 26 17.30 -5.37 7.67
C THR A 26 16.72 -5.29 6.26
N ARG A 27 16.30 -4.10 5.81
CA ARG A 27 15.80 -3.82 4.44
C ARG A 27 16.90 -3.88 3.36
N VAL A 28 17.96 -4.66 3.58
CA VAL A 28 19.08 -4.84 2.66
C VAL A 28 18.94 -6.20 2.02
N PHE A 29 18.53 -6.21 0.76
CA PHE A 29 18.49 -7.42 -0.04
C PHE A 29 19.90 -7.75 -0.54
N TYR A 30 20.41 -8.91 -0.17
CA TYR A 30 21.74 -9.35 -0.58
C TYR A 30 21.64 -9.98 -1.99
N LEU A 31 22.10 -9.24 -3.02
CA LEU A 31 22.01 -9.69 -4.43
C LEU A 31 22.75 -11.00 -4.72
N GLY A 32 23.64 -11.45 -3.82
CA GLY A 32 24.35 -12.72 -3.92
C GLY A 32 23.56 -13.96 -3.46
N GLN A 33 22.38 -13.77 -2.87
CA GLN A 33 21.46 -14.84 -2.51
C GLN A 33 20.10 -14.55 -3.12
N PRO A 34 19.75 -15.18 -4.27
CA PRO A 34 18.45 -14.97 -4.88
C PRO A 34 17.33 -15.41 -3.92
N PRO A 35 16.21 -14.68 -3.86
CA PRO A 35 15.07 -15.08 -3.04
C PRO A 35 14.56 -16.46 -3.48
N LEU A 36 14.26 -17.31 -2.50
CA LEU A 36 13.73 -18.64 -2.74
C LEU A 36 12.23 -18.56 -3.04
N VAL A 37 11.78 -19.36 -4.02
CA VAL A 37 10.35 -19.42 -4.38
C VAL A 37 9.53 -19.98 -3.22
N GLU A 38 10.11 -20.89 -2.44
CA GLU A 38 9.51 -21.48 -1.26
C GLU A 38 9.25 -20.45 -0.15
N ASP A 39 10.11 -19.44 -0.03
CA ASP A 39 9.92 -18.36 0.95
C ASP A 39 8.79 -17.42 0.51
N LEU A 40 8.67 -17.15 -0.79
CA LEU A 40 7.55 -16.41 -1.35
C LEU A 40 6.24 -17.17 -1.15
N ALA A 41 6.21 -18.48 -1.45
CA ALA A 41 5.03 -19.31 -1.24
C ALA A 41 4.60 -19.30 0.24
N ARG A 42 5.55 -19.45 1.17
CA ARG A 42 5.29 -19.38 2.60
C ARG A 42 4.72 -18.02 3.02
N LEU A 43 5.19 -16.92 2.43
CA LEU A 43 4.67 -15.58 2.68
C LEU A 43 3.24 -15.42 2.14
N CYS A 44 2.95 -15.94 0.94
CA CYS A 44 1.60 -15.90 0.37
C CYS A 44 0.59 -16.79 1.12
N ASP A 45 1.04 -17.85 1.80
CA ASP A 45 0.21 -18.76 2.58
C ASP A 45 -0.09 -18.25 4.00
N GLN A 46 0.48 -17.11 4.43
CA GLN A 46 0.22 -16.54 5.75
C GLN A 46 -1.24 -16.08 5.88
N ALA A 47 -1.84 -16.37 7.03
CA ALA A 47 -3.15 -15.86 7.41
C ALA A 47 -3.00 -14.56 8.20
N VAL A 48 -3.95 -13.64 8.03
CA VAL A 48 -3.98 -12.39 8.80
C VAL A 48 -4.41 -12.68 10.23
N ASP A 49 -3.59 -12.28 11.20
CA ASP A 49 -4.02 -12.22 12.60
C ASP A 49 -4.86 -10.96 12.82
N GLN A 50 -6.17 -11.16 12.98
CA GLN A 50 -7.14 -10.08 13.16
C GLN A 50 -6.93 -9.32 14.48
N ASN A 51 -6.27 -9.94 15.48
CA ASN A 51 -6.01 -9.29 16.76
C ASN A 51 -5.00 -8.14 16.65
N LEU A 52 -4.18 -8.14 15.60
CA LEU A 52 -3.23 -7.06 15.32
C LEU A 52 -3.89 -5.83 14.71
N TYR A 53 -5.12 -5.95 14.20
CA TYR A 53 -5.83 -4.89 13.48
C TYR A 53 -7.22 -4.63 14.05
N PRO A 54 -7.34 -4.25 15.34
CA PRO A 54 -8.63 -4.06 16.00
C PRO A 54 -9.46 -2.91 15.43
N LEU A 55 -8.88 -1.98 14.67
CA LEU A 55 -9.61 -0.88 14.01
C LEU A 55 -10.14 -1.25 12.61
N ALA A 56 -9.78 -2.42 12.08
CA ALA A 56 -10.25 -2.90 10.79
C ALA A 56 -11.73 -3.32 10.85
N SER A 57 -12.46 -3.08 9.76
CA SER A 57 -13.88 -3.45 9.63
C SER A 57 -14.08 -4.86 9.08
N ALA A 58 -13.16 -5.37 8.25
CA ALA A 58 -13.28 -6.69 7.65
C ALA A 58 -11.93 -7.27 7.20
N PHE A 59 -11.92 -8.60 6.97
CA PHE A 59 -10.76 -9.35 6.51
C PHE A 59 -11.05 -10.29 5.30
N PRO A 60 -11.65 -9.81 4.19
CA PRO A 60 -11.94 -10.65 3.05
C PRO A 60 -10.65 -11.18 2.42
N LYS A 61 -10.53 -12.50 2.26
CA LYS A 61 -9.40 -13.17 1.60
C LYS A 61 -8.02 -12.71 2.11
N ASN A 62 -7.85 -12.57 3.43
CA ASN A 62 -6.61 -12.10 4.05
C ASN A 62 -6.22 -10.65 3.71
N ILE A 63 -7.17 -9.79 3.31
CA ILE A 63 -6.95 -8.36 3.08
C ILE A 63 -7.55 -7.57 4.24
N VAL A 64 -6.79 -6.65 4.83
CA VAL A 64 -7.29 -5.78 5.90
C VAL A 64 -8.06 -4.62 5.30
N VAL A 65 -9.34 -4.49 5.66
CA VAL A 65 -10.24 -3.43 5.18
C VAL A 65 -10.60 -2.52 6.33
N TYR A 66 -10.54 -1.21 6.10
CA TYR A 66 -10.98 -0.18 7.03
C TYR A 66 -12.11 0.64 6.42
N GLU A 67 -13.24 0.72 7.12
CA GLU A 67 -14.36 1.60 6.74
C GLU A 67 -14.20 2.96 7.44
N MET A 68 -13.86 4.02 6.72
CA MET A 68 -13.59 5.33 7.33
C MET A 68 -14.84 6.06 7.81
N SER A 69 -16.03 5.72 7.30
CA SER A 69 -17.28 6.35 7.76
C SER A 69 -17.55 6.11 9.25
N GLN A 70 -17.02 5.03 9.84
CA GLN A 70 -17.11 4.77 11.28
C GLN A 70 -16.36 5.79 12.15
N PHE A 71 -15.40 6.52 11.55
CA PHE A 71 -14.58 7.54 12.20
C PHE A 71 -14.93 8.96 11.74
N ALA A 72 -16.07 9.16 11.08
CA ALA A 72 -16.50 10.47 10.59
C ALA A 72 -16.37 11.57 11.66
N GLY A 73 -15.71 12.67 11.30
CA GLY A 73 -15.46 13.81 12.21
C GLY A 73 -14.34 13.62 13.24
N LYS A 74 -13.64 12.47 13.27
CA LYS A 74 -12.54 12.19 14.23
C LYS A 74 -11.14 12.28 13.62
N HIS A 75 -11.00 12.87 12.44
CA HIS A 75 -9.73 12.99 11.71
C HIS A 75 -8.69 13.89 12.41
N GLU A 76 -9.09 14.67 13.42
CA GLU A 76 -8.20 15.48 14.26
C GLU A 76 -7.86 14.81 15.62
N ASP A 77 -8.47 13.67 15.94
CA ASP A 77 -8.15 12.90 17.14
C ASP A 77 -6.81 12.21 16.96
N LYS A 78 -5.75 12.83 17.48
CA LYS A 78 -4.38 12.34 17.36
C LYS A 78 -4.20 10.90 17.86
N GLY A 79 -4.86 10.52 18.95
CA GLY A 79 -4.71 9.18 19.51
C GLY A 79 -5.34 8.10 18.63
N LEU A 80 -6.46 8.44 17.96
CA LEU A 80 -7.05 7.55 16.95
C LEU A 80 -6.18 7.48 15.70
N VAL A 81 -5.71 8.63 15.20
CA VAL A 81 -4.91 8.73 13.98
C VAL A 81 -3.59 7.97 14.12
N GLU A 82 -2.87 8.15 15.23
CA GLU A 82 -1.61 7.44 15.51
C GLU A 82 -1.84 5.92 15.50
N ARG A 83 -2.91 5.43 16.13
CA ARG A 83 -3.23 4.00 16.13
C ARG A 83 -3.59 3.46 14.74
N LEU A 84 -4.32 4.23 13.93
CA LEU A 84 -4.61 3.85 12.55
C LEU A 84 -3.33 3.77 11.72
N GLN A 85 -2.45 4.77 11.85
CA GLN A 85 -1.16 4.81 11.14
C GLN A 85 -0.23 3.68 11.58
N ASP A 86 -0.19 3.35 12.87
CA ASP A 86 0.56 2.20 13.39
C ASP A 86 0.09 0.89 12.75
N GLU A 87 -1.23 0.67 12.68
CA GLU A 87 -1.79 -0.52 12.03
C GLU A 87 -1.48 -0.54 10.52
N TRP A 88 -1.65 0.58 9.80
CA TRP A 88 -1.34 0.68 8.37
C TRP A 88 0.14 0.46 8.07
N ASN A 89 1.02 1.06 8.86
CA ASN A 89 2.47 0.87 8.73
C ASN A 89 2.82 -0.61 8.96
N HIS A 90 2.26 -1.23 9.99
CA HIS A 90 2.46 -2.64 10.26
C HIS A 90 2.00 -3.52 9.08
N ILE A 91 0.82 -3.26 8.49
CA ILE A 91 0.32 -3.98 7.31
C ILE A 91 1.32 -3.92 6.15
N LEU A 92 1.84 -2.73 5.84
CA LEU A 92 2.72 -2.50 4.70
C LEU A 92 4.16 -3.00 4.94
N ALA A 93 4.65 -2.94 6.18
CA ALA A 93 6.02 -3.30 6.50
C ALA A 93 6.21 -4.78 6.86
N TYR A 94 5.26 -5.37 7.58
CA TYR A 94 5.42 -6.70 8.19
C TYR A 94 4.20 -7.61 8.02
N GLY A 95 3.03 -7.04 7.73
CA GLY A 95 1.78 -7.76 7.59
C GLY A 95 1.48 -8.19 6.15
N PRO A 96 0.20 -8.21 5.75
CA PRO A 96 -0.25 -8.70 4.44
C PRO A 96 0.27 -7.93 3.23
N GLY A 97 0.88 -6.77 3.43
CA GLY A 97 1.40 -5.90 2.37
C GLY A 97 0.32 -5.14 1.58
N VAL A 98 -0.96 -5.34 1.90
CA VAL A 98 -2.10 -4.67 1.26
C VAL A 98 -3.13 -4.24 2.31
N VAL A 99 -3.57 -2.99 2.18
CA VAL A 99 -4.65 -2.39 2.98
C VAL A 99 -5.68 -1.77 2.06
N VAL A 100 -6.96 -1.89 2.42
CA VAL A 100 -8.08 -1.25 1.73
C VAL A 100 -8.71 -0.24 2.67
N ILE A 101 -8.94 0.96 2.18
CA ILE A 101 -9.52 2.07 2.92
C ILE A 101 -10.78 2.50 2.18
N GLU A 102 -11.93 2.11 2.73
CA GLU A 102 -13.26 2.40 2.21
C GLU A 102 -13.86 3.62 2.91
N GLY A 103 -14.96 4.16 2.36
CA GLY A 103 -15.65 5.28 3.00
C GLY A 103 -14.91 6.62 2.95
N LEU A 104 -13.96 6.78 2.02
CA LEU A 104 -13.40 8.08 1.67
C LEU A 104 -14.47 8.89 0.90
N GLU A 105 -15.39 9.52 1.64
CA GLU A 105 -16.54 10.29 1.16
C GLU A 105 -16.21 11.37 0.08
N PRO A 106 -17.20 11.83 -0.70
CA PRO A 106 -17.58 11.33 -2.01
C PRO A 106 -16.94 12.17 -3.12
N VAL A 107 -15.77 11.75 -3.60
CA VAL A 107 -15.17 12.34 -4.82
C VAL A 107 -14.80 11.28 -5.85
N VAL A 108 -14.98 10.01 -5.50
CA VAL A 108 -14.59 8.88 -6.35
C VAL A 108 -15.49 8.84 -7.58
N ASP A 109 -16.82 8.89 -7.45
CA ASP A 109 -17.73 8.85 -8.62
C ASP A 109 -17.48 9.95 -9.67
N SER A 110 -17.14 11.18 -9.26
CA SER A 110 -16.83 12.26 -10.20
C SER A 110 -15.44 12.14 -10.82
N ALA A 111 -14.46 11.62 -10.06
CA ALA A 111 -13.13 11.37 -10.59
C ALA A 111 -13.16 10.20 -11.57
N ASP A 112 -13.92 9.16 -11.26
CA ASP A 112 -14.16 7.98 -12.10
C ASP A 112 -14.79 8.38 -13.43
N THR A 113 -15.77 9.29 -13.45
CA THR A 113 -16.31 9.81 -14.74
C THR A 113 -15.26 10.53 -15.58
N VAL A 114 -14.33 11.27 -14.98
CA VAL A 114 -13.23 11.93 -15.71
C VAL A 114 -12.23 10.90 -16.22
N PHE A 115 -11.96 9.85 -15.44
CA PHE A 115 -11.09 8.74 -15.85
C PHE A 115 -11.70 7.92 -16.99
N ASP A 116 -12.99 7.63 -16.94
CA ASP A 116 -13.74 6.90 -17.96
C ASP A 116 -13.90 7.70 -19.27
N GLU A 117 -14.24 9.00 -19.17
CA GLU A 117 -14.36 9.90 -20.32
C GLU A 117 -13.02 10.06 -21.07
N GLU A 118 -11.90 10.14 -20.33
CA GLU A 118 -10.58 10.22 -20.94
C GLU A 118 -10.09 8.88 -21.46
N GLU A 119 -10.47 7.75 -20.83
CA GLU A 119 -10.18 6.42 -21.38
C GLU A 119 -10.85 6.26 -22.75
N HIS A 120 -12.12 6.69 -22.88
CA HIS A 120 -12.86 6.73 -24.14
C HIS A 120 -12.24 7.69 -25.17
N ALA A 121 -11.87 8.92 -24.77
CA ALA A 121 -11.23 9.89 -25.67
C ALA A 121 -9.84 9.40 -26.15
N THR A 122 -9.07 8.74 -25.28
CA THR A 122 -7.76 8.18 -25.60
C THR A 122 -7.90 6.95 -26.51
N PHE A 123 -8.94 6.12 -26.32
CA PHE A 123 -9.23 4.98 -27.21
C PHE A 123 -9.51 5.45 -28.64
N HIS A 124 -10.22 6.57 -28.80
CA HIS A 124 -10.44 7.20 -30.11
C HIS A 124 -9.22 7.94 -30.67
N PHE A 125 -8.27 8.36 -29.83
CA PHE A 125 -7.01 8.97 -30.29
C PHE A 125 -5.96 7.93 -30.75
N THR A 126 -6.05 6.68 -30.26
CA THR A 126 -5.08 5.61 -30.57
C THR A 126 -5.12 5.03 -31.99
N GLU A 127 -6.00 5.50 -32.89
CA GLU A 127 -5.85 5.24 -34.33
C GLU A 127 -4.86 6.19 -35.02
N ARG A 128 -4.38 7.26 -34.35
CA ARG A 128 -3.29 8.06 -34.89
C ARG A 128 -1.97 7.54 -34.35
N LYS A 129 -1.26 6.79 -35.20
CA LYS A 129 0.18 6.51 -35.09
C LYS A 129 0.97 7.82 -34.89
N GLN A 130 1.09 8.30 -33.66
CA GLN A 130 2.08 9.30 -33.31
C GLN A 130 3.34 8.58 -32.83
N VAL A 131 4.23 8.34 -33.79
CA VAL A 131 5.65 8.19 -33.52
C VAL A 131 6.11 9.56 -33.02
N SER A 132 6.68 9.61 -31.82
CA SER A 132 7.36 10.83 -31.36
C SER A 132 8.48 11.19 -32.35
N GLU A 133 8.75 12.47 -32.60
CA GLU A 133 9.87 12.90 -33.47
C GLU A 133 11.24 12.33 -33.03
N THR A 134 11.33 11.84 -31.80
CA THR A 134 12.50 11.21 -31.20
C THR A 134 12.58 9.68 -31.38
N GLY A 135 11.63 9.06 -32.10
CA GLY A 135 11.68 7.64 -32.47
C GLY A 135 11.38 6.66 -31.33
N TYR A 136 10.97 7.14 -30.15
CA TYR A 136 10.54 6.28 -29.05
C TYR A 136 9.08 5.89 -29.25
N LYS A 137 8.79 4.58 -29.23
CA LYS A 137 7.42 4.07 -29.15
C LYS A 137 6.80 4.63 -27.87
N LEU A 138 5.70 5.37 -28.00
CA LEU A 138 4.93 5.83 -26.86
C LEU A 138 4.46 4.59 -26.10
N ASP A 139 5.06 4.36 -24.93
CA ASP A 139 4.77 3.19 -24.11
C ASP A 139 3.30 3.25 -23.67
N ARG A 140 2.60 2.11 -23.73
CA ARG A 140 1.21 2.02 -23.25
C ARG A 140 1.10 2.41 -21.77
N ASN A 141 2.20 2.36 -21.03
CA ASN A 141 2.29 2.82 -19.64
C ASN A 141 2.13 4.34 -19.44
N LEU A 142 2.30 5.17 -20.49
CA LEU A 142 1.99 6.61 -20.40
C LEU A 142 0.49 6.89 -20.18
N LYS A 143 -0.39 5.91 -20.43
CA LYS A 143 -1.84 6.05 -20.31
C LYS A 143 -2.28 6.25 -18.84
N THR A 144 -1.61 5.57 -17.92
CA THR A 144 -1.90 5.58 -16.46
C THR A 144 -0.91 6.44 -15.66
N ALA A 145 0.31 6.66 -16.19
CA ALA A 145 1.39 7.32 -15.46
C ALA A 145 1.17 8.82 -15.18
N ASN A 146 0.04 9.42 -15.58
CA ASN A 146 -0.21 10.85 -15.37
C ASN A 146 -1.65 11.20 -14.99
N THR A 147 -2.39 10.24 -14.44
CA THR A 147 -3.81 10.39 -14.10
C THR A 147 -4.07 11.55 -13.13
N PHE A 148 -3.15 11.81 -12.18
CA PHE A 148 -3.24 12.95 -11.27
C PHE A 148 -3.16 14.31 -11.99
N THR A 149 -2.18 14.49 -12.86
CA THR A 149 -2.04 15.74 -13.63
C THR A 149 -3.22 15.93 -14.57
N LYS A 150 -3.70 14.84 -15.18
CA LYS A 150 -4.87 14.88 -16.07
C LYS A 150 -6.13 15.33 -15.32
N LEU A 151 -6.40 14.76 -14.14
CA LEU A 151 -7.52 15.20 -13.30
C LEU A 151 -7.36 16.67 -12.89
N ALA A 152 -6.16 17.09 -12.50
CA ALA A 152 -5.88 18.46 -12.11
C ALA A 152 -6.13 19.48 -13.25
N VAL A 153 -5.85 19.10 -14.50
CA VAL A 153 -6.02 19.96 -15.68
C VAL A 153 -7.47 19.94 -16.17
N ASN A 154 -8.10 18.77 -16.25
CA ASN A 154 -9.43 18.59 -16.85
C ASN A 154 -10.55 18.94 -15.87
N ASP A 155 -10.43 18.59 -14.59
CA ASP A 155 -11.37 18.95 -13.53
C ASP A 155 -10.64 19.34 -12.23
N PRO A 156 -10.12 20.59 -12.17
CA PRO A 156 -9.45 21.10 -10.99
C PRO A 156 -10.32 21.09 -9.73
N LYS A 157 -11.65 21.18 -9.86
CA LYS A 157 -12.56 21.20 -8.71
C LYS A 157 -12.63 19.82 -8.07
N THR A 158 -12.81 18.78 -8.89
CA THR A 158 -12.77 17.40 -8.41
C THR A 158 -11.40 17.04 -7.88
N PHE A 159 -10.31 17.48 -8.52
CA PHE A 159 -8.96 17.31 -8.00
C PHE A 159 -8.80 17.88 -6.58
N VAL A 160 -9.13 19.16 -6.38
CA VAL A 160 -9.02 19.81 -5.06
C VAL A 160 -9.91 19.12 -4.05
N ARG A 161 -11.15 18.75 -4.42
CA ARG A 161 -12.08 18.07 -3.52
C ARG A 161 -11.55 16.69 -3.10
N TYR A 162 -10.97 15.94 -4.03
CA TYR A 162 -10.41 14.60 -3.78
C TYR A 162 -9.24 14.68 -2.80
N PHE A 163 -8.29 15.57 -3.05
CA PHE A 163 -7.12 15.75 -2.21
C PHE A 163 -7.39 16.54 -0.91
N ALA A 164 -8.55 17.19 -0.80
CA ALA A 164 -9.01 17.81 0.45
C ALA A 164 -9.56 16.78 1.46
N ASN A 165 -9.64 15.50 1.12
CA ASN A 165 -10.06 14.45 2.06
C ASN A 165 -9.11 14.39 3.27
N PRO A 166 -9.57 14.63 4.50
CA PRO A 166 -8.71 14.66 5.68
C PRO A 166 -8.00 13.35 5.97
N TRP A 167 -8.61 12.22 5.62
CA TRP A 167 -8.03 10.90 5.84
C TRP A 167 -6.89 10.59 4.86
N LEU A 168 -6.98 11.10 3.62
CA LEU A 168 -5.97 10.82 2.59
C LEU A 168 -4.57 11.29 3.01
N ARG A 169 -4.49 12.41 3.73
CA ARG A 169 -3.24 12.90 4.32
C ARG A 169 -2.62 11.87 5.28
N HIS A 170 -3.43 11.34 6.19
CA HIS A 170 -2.95 10.40 7.21
C HIS A 170 -2.48 9.08 6.60
N VAL A 171 -3.17 8.63 5.54
CA VAL A 171 -2.77 7.45 4.77
C VAL A 171 -1.41 7.65 4.09
N ALA A 172 -1.15 8.84 3.56
CA ALA A 172 0.12 9.15 2.91
C ALA A 172 1.30 9.34 3.88
N GLU A 173 1.02 9.59 5.16
CA GLU A 173 2.01 9.75 6.23
C GLU A 173 2.36 8.43 6.94
N ALA A 174 1.56 7.37 6.76
CA ALA A 174 1.76 6.05 7.38
C ALA A 174 2.94 5.26 6.76
#